data_AF-A0A6A5Z876-F1
#
_entry.id   AF-A0A6A5Z876-F1
#
_cell.length_a   1.000
_cell.length_b   1.000
_cell.length_c   1.000
_cell.angle_alpha   90.00
_cell.angle_beta   90.00
_cell.angle_gamma   90.00
#
_symmetry.space_group_name_H-M   'P 1'
#
loop_
_entity.id
_entity.type
_entity.pdbx_description
1 polymer ?
#
loop_
_entity_poly.entity_id
_entity_poly.type
_entity_poly.pdbx_seq_one_letter_code
_entity_poly.pdbx_strand_id
1 'polypeptide(L)'
;MIGDSKLENMHSLTWQEFTKDGQAPYCHKNANGDWNDEVPAGTVAIRVDKDRPVANAYATSGYVPNVKSRISFSCQKTSPVANVGSSFLYETIQLTEEALSSLRTAPKTSAVKSLLNFDHDIDTHANRSCKIIPGDADRPSQSTWSAFNESLNGSLIAAVPIAAPCYETKWGRKDAAKCNDIVSKFKTSSLQYLYAWVYPQYYVNVTTVAQVQLAINFARNSNIRLVIKNTGHCYLGKSSGAGSLSVWLHNLRDIQFLEDFEGKGSAFRAAAGITALEMYKAAEANGSVGYVGGYLQGCGHNPLSGYYGMAVDSVLAYQVVTADGQFLTASETSHSDLFWALRGGGGGTYGVVTSVVVKTHPKIAVTHSTFVLGNTTNATVSRDDI
;
A
#
# COMPACT_ATOMS: atom_id res chain seq x y z
N MET A 1 19.10 8.13 18.06
CA MET A 1 19.97 6.96 18.29
C MET A 1 19.14 5.70 18.50
N ILE A 2 19.24 4.76 17.56
CA ILE A 2 19.31 3.33 17.87
C ILE A 2 20.51 2.85 17.03
N GLY A 3 21.54 2.34 17.68
CA GLY A 3 22.82 1.99 17.05
C GLY A 3 22.71 0.82 16.07
N ASP A 4 23.56 0.88 15.04
CA ASP A 4 23.62 0.01 13.87
C ASP A 4 23.82 -1.49 14.14
N SER A 5 24.23 -1.91 15.35
CA SER A 5 24.65 -3.30 15.59
C SER A 5 23.54 -4.29 15.97
N LYS A 6 22.25 -3.89 15.92
CA LYS A 6 21.11 -4.81 16.19
C LYS A 6 20.14 -5.00 15.02
N LEU A 7 20.39 -4.38 13.86
CA LEU A 7 19.48 -4.43 12.71
C LEU A 7 19.83 -5.53 11.69
N GLU A 8 20.98 -6.19 11.81
CA GLU A 8 21.45 -7.22 10.87
C GLU A 8 20.61 -8.52 10.88
N ASN A 9 19.78 -8.76 11.89
CA ASN A 9 18.93 -9.96 11.97
C ASN A 9 17.49 -9.78 11.43
N MET A 10 17.20 -8.68 10.70
CA MET A 10 15.83 -8.39 10.20
C MET A 10 15.43 -9.12 8.91
N HIS A 11 16.28 -9.99 8.35
CA HIS A 11 16.07 -10.61 7.04
C HIS A 11 15.27 -11.93 7.03
N SER A 12 14.74 -12.44 8.15
CA SER A 12 14.20 -13.82 8.21
C SER A 12 12.70 -14.00 8.51
N LEU A 13 11.87 -12.96 8.53
CA LEU A 13 10.42 -13.12 8.73
C LEU A 13 9.64 -12.84 7.44
N THR A 14 9.89 -13.67 6.43
CA THR A 14 9.02 -13.85 5.27
C THR A 14 7.81 -14.71 5.64
N TRP A 15 6.61 -14.21 5.34
CA TRP A 15 5.35 -14.92 5.08
C TRP A 15 5.25 -16.39 5.53
N GLN A 16 4.42 -16.67 6.54
CA GLN A 16 3.81 -18.00 6.69
C GLN A 16 2.58 -18.07 5.77
N GLU A 17 2.72 -18.78 4.66
CA GLU A 17 1.64 -19.10 3.74
C GLU A 17 0.67 -20.12 4.37
N PHE A 18 -0.62 -19.85 4.29
CA PHE A 18 -1.66 -20.85 4.56
C PHE A 18 -2.06 -21.49 3.23
N THR A 19 -1.52 -22.67 2.94
CA THR A 19 -2.12 -23.63 2.00
C THR A 19 -2.62 -24.84 2.79
N LYS A 20 -3.73 -25.42 2.34
CA LYS A 20 -4.49 -26.45 3.08
C LYS A 20 -3.70 -27.73 3.41
N ASP A 21 -2.54 -27.96 2.80
CA ASP A 21 -1.78 -29.22 2.90
C ASP A 21 -0.25 -29.07 3.16
N GLY A 22 0.24 -27.93 3.66
CA GLY A 22 1.55 -27.90 4.34
C GLY A 22 2.82 -28.26 3.55
N GLN A 23 2.89 -28.05 2.23
CA GLN A 23 4.16 -28.08 1.48
C GLN A 23 4.36 -26.75 0.72
N ALA A 24 5.50 -26.09 0.98
CA ALA A 24 5.92 -24.86 0.29
C ALA A 24 6.52 -25.20 -1.09
N PRO A 25 6.25 -24.42 -2.16
CA PRO A 25 6.85 -24.65 -3.46
C PRO A 25 8.17 -23.87 -3.57
N TYR A 26 9.30 -24.50 -3.28
CA TYR A 26 10.60 -23.98 -3.71
C TYR A 26 11.46 -25.10 -4.30
N CYS A 27 12.09 -24.75 -5.42
CA CYS A 27 12.91 -25.59 -6.26
C CYS A 27 14.03 -26.30 -5.46
N HIS A 28 14.06 -27.62 -5.50
CA HIS A 28 15.21 -28.41 -5.04
C HIS A 28 16.05 -28.86 -6.24
N LYS A 29 17.38 -28.70 -6.14
CA LYS A 29 18.33 -29.42 -7.01
C LYS A 29 18.43 -30.86 -6.54
N ASN A 30 18.49 -31.80 -7.47
CA ASN A 30 18.76 -33.20 -7.14
C ASN A 30 20.23 -33.42 -6.75
N ALA A 31 20.57 -34.62 -6.28
CA ALA A 31 21.91 -34.98 -5.82
C ALA A 31 23.02 -34.86 -6.90
N ASN A 32 22.63 -34.68 -8.17
CA ASN A 32 23.54 -34.51 -9.31
C ASN A 32 23.67 -33.04 -9.75
N GLY A 33 22.95 -32.11 -9.10
CA GLY A 33 23.05 -30.68 -9.36
C GLY A 33 22.07 -30.10 -10.38
N ASP A 34 21.16 -30.93 -10.92
CA ASP A 34 20.16 -30.54 -11.91
C ASP A 34 18.82 -30.14 -11.26
N TRP A 35 18.09 -29.25 -11.93
CA TRP A 35 16.76 -28.78 -11.50
C TRP A 35 15.66 -29.74 -11.98
N ASN A 36 14.76 -30.18 -11.08
CA ASN A 36 13.58 -30.98 -11.48
C ASN A 36 12.50 -30.07 -12.07
N ASP A 37 12.16 -30.27 -13.35
CA ASP A 37 11.19 -29.47 -14.11
C ASP A 37 9.76 -30.06 -14.16
N GLU A 38 9.40 -31.00 -13.27
CA GLU A 38 8.04 -31.51 -13.20
C GLU A 38 7.15 -30.61 -12.31
N VAL A 39 6.40 -29.71 -12.95
CA VAL A 39 5.39 -28.84 -12.31
C VAL A 39 4.01 -29.51 -12.38
N PRO A 40 3.29 -29.68 -11.25
CA PRO A 40 1.89 -30.13 -11.28
C PRO A 40 1.01 -29.15 -12.09
N ALA A 41 0.11 -29.68 -12.91
CA ALA A 41 -0.75 -28.88 -13.77
C ALA A 41 -1.57 -27.84 -12.97
N GLY A 42 -1.32 -26.55 -13.21
CA GLY A 42 -2.09 -25.44 -12.62
C GLY A 42 -1.28 -24.32 -11.97
N THR A 43 0.03 -24.46 -11.80
CA THR A 43 0.88 -23.45 -11.15
C THR A 43 1.62 -22.57 -12.17
N VAL A 44 1.56 -21.24 -11.99
CA VAL A 44 2.36 -20.27 -12.79
C VAL A 44 3.56 -19.85 -11.95
N ALA A 45 4.76 -20.18 -12.40
CA ALA A 45 6.02 -19.70 -11.82
C ALA A 45 6.57 -18.53 -12.66
N ILE A 46 6.96 -17.44 -12.00
CA ILE A 46 7.63 -16.30 -12.63
C ILE A 46 9.12 -16.41 -12.30
N ARG A 47 9.96 -16.74 -13.29
CA ARG A 47 11.41 -16.56 -13.18
C ARG A 47 11.75 -15.09 -13.38
N VAL A 48 12.39 -14.47 -12.39
CA VAL A 48 13.05 -13.18 -12.54
C VAL A 48 14.54 -13.46 -12.65
N ASP A 49 15.06 -13.35 -13.87
CA ASP A 49 16.50 -13.48 -14.12
C ASP A 49 17.21 -12.19 -13.70
N LYS A 50 18.29 -12.31 -12.93
CA LYS A 50 18.92 -11.16 -12.25
C LYS A 50 19.94 -10.39 -13.09
N ASP A 51 20.25 -10.84 -14.30
CA ASP A 51 21.31 -10.25 -15.12
C ASP A 51 20.86 -10.04 -16.57
N ARG A 52 20.23 -8.89 -16.89
CA ARG A 52 20.44 -8.11 -18.14
C ARG A 52 19.47 -6.90 -18.26
N PRO A 53 19.96 -5.72 -18.72
CA PRO A 53 19.15 -4.53 -18.91
C PRO A 53 18.61 -4.42 -20.36
N VAL A 54 17.35 -3.95 -20.47
CA VAL A 54 16.65 -3.38 -21.65
C VAL A 54 16.46 -4.24 -22.93
N ALA A 55 15.23 -4.15 -23.45
CA ALA A 55 14.78 -4.26 -24.85
C ALA A 55 14.12 -5.56 -25.37
N ASN A 56 12.89 -5.35 -25.86
CA ASN A 56 12.15 -6.02 -26.93
C ASN A 56 11.63 -7.46 -26.76
N ALA A 57 10.31 -7.56 -26.85
CA ALA A 57 9.57 -8.79 -27.08
C ALA A 57 9.88 -9.39 -28.46
N TYR A 58 9.98 -10.72 -28.52
CA TYR A 58 9.69 -11.51 -29.71
C TYR A 58 8.85 -12.72 -29.32
N ALA A 59 7.73 -12.88 -30.01
CA ALA A 59 6.88 -14.06 -29.95
C ALA A 59 7.39 -15.12 -30.95
N THR A 60 7.44 -16.39 -30.54
CA THR A 60 7.38 -17.53 -31.47
C THR A 60 6.48 -18.64 -30.93
N SER A 61 5.37 -18.81 -31.68
CA SER A 61 4.58 -20.01 -31.99
C SER A 61 4.83 -21.34 -31.24
N GLY A 62 3.75 -21.88 -30.67
CA GLY A 62 3.60 -23.29 -30.29
C GLY A 62 2.18 -23.56 -29.75
N TYR A 63 1.30 -24.04 -30.63
CA TYR A 63 -0.12 -24.33 -30.40
C TYR A 63 -0.34 -25.74 -29.80
N VAL A 64 -1.05 -25.89 -28.68
CA VAL A 64 -1.99 -27.00 -28.39
C VAL A 64 -3.09 -26.51 -27.42
N PRO A 65 -4.38 -26.78 -27.66
CA PRO A 65 -5.50 -26.10 -27.03
C PRO A 65 -6.00 -26.81 -25.76
N ASN A 66 -6.43 -26.04 -24.76
CA ASN A 66 -7.55 -26.41 -23.90
C ASN A 66 -8.15 -25.17 -23.23
N VAL A 67 -9.37 -24.86 -23.65
CA VAL A 67 -10.16 -23.71 -23.23
C VAL A 67 -10.63 -23.93 -21.79
N LYS A 68 -10.09 -23.14 -20.86
CA LYS A 68 -10.84 -22.63 -19.70
C LYS A 68 -10.80 -21.12 -19.81
N SER A 69 -11.96 -20.53 -20.02
CA SER A 69 -12.19 -19.10 -20.25
C SER A 69 -11.56 -18.25 -19.14
N ARG A 70 -10.32 -17.81 -19.36
CA ARG A 70 -9.74 -16.69 -18.64
C ARG A 70 -10.38 -15.43 -19.19
N ILE A 71 -10.94 -14.60 -18.30
CA ILE A 71 -11.23 -13.20 -18.64
C ILE A 71 -9.86 -12.55 -18.84
N SER A 72 -9.46 -12.31 -20.08
CA SER A 72 -8.34 -11.43 -20.38
C SER A 72 -8.81 -10.00 -20.10
N PHE A 73 -8.35 -9.42 -19.00
CA PHE A 73 -8.50 -7.99 -18.76
C PHE A 73 -7.73 -7.24 -19.85
N SER A 74 -8.44 -6.64 -20.80
CA SER A 74 -7.87 -5.58 -21.62
C SER A 74 -7.91 -4.29 -20.79
N CYS A 75 -6.93 -4.12 -19.89
CA CYS A 75 -6.58 -2.77 -19.45
C CYS A 75 -5.85 -2.15 -20.63
N GLN A 76 -6.53 -1.27 -21.36
CA GLN A 76 -5.87 -0.51 -22.42
C GLN A 76 -4.83 0.41 -21.78
N LYS A 77 -3.60 0.39 -22.30
CA LYS A 77 -2.61 1.43 -22.01
C LYS A 77 -3.21 2.74 -22.50
N THR A 78 -3.69 3.59 -21.59
CA THR A 78 -3.97 4.98 -21.93
C THR A 78 -2.64 5.74 -21.94
N SER A 79 -2.47 6.60 -22.94
CA SER A 79 -1.31 7.50 -22.99
C SER A 79 -1.28 8.37 -21.74
N PRO A 80 -0.10 8.61 -21.14
CA PRO A 80 0.02 9.48 -19.98
C PRO A 80 -0.53 10.86 -20.33
N VAL A 81 -1.36 11.41 -19.44
CA VAL A 81 -1.65 12.85 -19.43
C VAL A 81 -0.31 13.57 -19.45
N ALA A 82 -0.17 14.50 -20.39
CA ALA A 82 1.10 15.10 -20.76
C ALA A 82 1.89 15.62 -19.55
N ASN A 83 3.19 15.31 -19.52
CA ASN A 83 4.23 15.87 -18.65
C ASN A 83 4.11 15.63 -17.14
N VAL A 84 4.19 14.36 -16.72
CA VAL A 84 4.84 14.01 -15.45
C VAL A 84 5.87 12.93 -15.77
N GLY A 85 7.15 13.15 -15.44
CA GLY A 85 8.22 12.17 -15.61
C GLY A 85 7.77 10.77 -15.18
N SER A 86 8.00 9.78 -16.04
CA SER A 86 7.40 8.42 -16.06
C SER A 86 6.57 8.01 -14.83
N SER A 87 5.25 7.86 -15.03
CA SER A 87 4.37 7.27 -14.03
C SER A 87 4.73 5.83 -13.72
N PHE A 88 4.49 5.37 -12.49
CA PHE A 88 4.74 3.98 -12.12
C PHE A 88 3.83 3.04 -12.92
N LEU A 89 4.27 1.80 -13.17
CA LEU A 89 3.50 0.84 -13.98
C LEU A 89 2.09 0.64 -13.42
N TYR A 90 1.96 0.56 -12.09
CA TYR A 90 0.67 0.38 -11.42
C TYR A 90 -0.28 1.59 -11.57
N GLU A 91 0.25 2.76 -11.91
CA GLU A 91 -0.52 3.98 -12.19
C GLU A 91 -1.04 4.03 -13.62
N THR A 92 -0.47 3.22 -14.52
CA THR A 92 -0.97 3.09 -15.90
C THR A 92 -2.20 2.18 -15.99
N ILE A 93 -2.44 1.36 -14.96
CA ILE A 93 -3.60 0.47 -14.87
C ILE A 93 -4.69 1.20 -14.09
N GLN A 94 -5.54 1.90 -14.83
CA GLN A 94 -6.66 2.69 -14.30
C GLN A 94 -7.98 2.14 -14.78
N LEU A 95 -9.02 2.37 -13.99
CA LEU A 95 -10.40 2.15 -14.37
C LEU A 95 -10.84 3.29 -15.28
N THR A 96 -11.31 2.96 -16.47
CA THR A 96 -11.90 3.90 -17.43
C THR A 96 -13.39 3.58 -17.65
N GLU A 97 -14.14 4.49 -18.26
CA GLU A 97 -15.53 4.23 -18.63
C GLU A 97 -15.66 3.05 -19.61
N GLU A 98 -14.70 2.88 -20.52
CA GLU A 98 -14.66 1.73 -21.44
C GLU A 98 -14.42 0.43 -20.67
N ALA A 99 -13.50 0.43 -19.71
CA ALA A 99 -13.24 -0.74 -18.86
C ALA A 99 -14.49 -1.08 -18.01
N LEU A 100 -15.19 -0.07 -17.51
CA LEU A 100 -16.47 -0.24 -16.81
C LEU A 100 -17.53 -0.83 -17.73
N SER A 101 -17.64 -0.38 -18.98
CA SER A 101 -18.58 -0.94 -19.94
C SER A 101 -18.36 -2.45 -20.17
N SER A 102 -17.10 -2.88 -20.20
CA SER A 102 -16.72 -4.30 -20.33
C SER A 102 -17.03 -5.10 -19.06
N LEU A 103 -16.79 -4.53 -17.88
CA LEU A 103 -17.19 -5.13 -16.60
C LEU A 103 -18.72 -5.22 -16.47
N ARG A 104 -19.47 -4.30 -17.08
CA ARG A 104 -20.93 -4.32 -17.14
C ARG A 104 -21.50 -5.36 -18.11
N THR A 105 -20.71 -6.01 -18.94
CA THR A 105 -21.21 -7.10 -19.82
C THR A 105 -20.74 -8.47 -19.35
N ALA A 106 -19.66 -8.55 -18.56
CA ALA A 106 -19.17 -9.79 -18.01
C ALA A 106 -20.19 -10.49 -17.06
N PRO A 107 -20.47 -11.80 -17.24
CA PRO A 107 -21.44 -12.53 -16.42
C PRO A 107 -21.07 -12.58 -14.93
N LYS A 108 -19.78 -12.72 -14.63
CA LYS A 108 -19.25 -12.86 -13.26
C LYS A 108 -19.38 -11.61 -12.39
N THR A 109 -19.47 -10.44 -13.00
CA THR A 109 -19.53 -9.13 -12.31
C THR A 109 -20.95 -8.55 -12.30
N SER A 110 -21.95 -9.33 -12.75
CA SER A 110 -23.35 -8.90 -12.82
C SER A 110 -23.93 -8.35 -11.54
N ALA A 111 -23.56 -8.93 -10.39
CA ALA A 111 -24.00 -8.48 -9.08
C ALA A 111 -23.44 -7.11 -8.66
N VAL A 112 -22.37 -6.63 -9.29
CA VAL A 112 -21.66 -5.38 -8.89
C VAL A 112 -21.68 -4.28 -9.95
N LYS A 113 -22.36 -4.48 -11.08
CA LYS A 113 -22.35 -3.55 -12.23
C LYS A 113 -22.69 -2.11 -11.85
N SER A 114 -23.72 -1.91 -11.02
CA SER A 114 -24.13 -0.59 -10.52
C SER A 114 -23.24 -0.05 -9.40
N LEU A 115 -22.46 -0.92 -8.76
CA LEU A 115 -21.62 -0.56 -7.61
C LEU A 115 -20.23 -0.06 -8.01
N LEU A 116 -19.79 -0.31 -9.25
CA LEU A 116 -18.43 0.04 -9.69
C LEU A 116 -18.34 1.37 -10.46
N ASN A 117 -19.47 2.01 -10.74
CA ASN A 117 -19.53 3.22 -11.55
C ASN A 117 -18.82 4.39 -10.87
N PHE A 118 -18.19 5.27 -11.66
CA PHE A 118 -17.75 6.59 -11.21
C PHE A 118 -18.95 7.44 -10.77
N ASP A 119 -18.67 8.43 -9.94
CA ASP A 119 -19.67 9.42 -9.58
C ASP A 119 -19.79 10.42 -10.74
N HIS A 120 -20.96 10.48 -11.35
CA HIS A 120 -21.24 11.44 -12.43
C HIS A 120 -22.10 12.61 -11.94
N ASP A 121 -22.69 12.54 -10.73
CA ASP A 121 -23.47 13.61 -10.11
C ASP A 121 -23.70 13.35 -8.60
N ILE A 122 -23.34 14.35 -7.77
CA ILE A 122 -23.33 14.35 -6.29
C ILE A 122 -24.69 14.00 -5.64
N ASP A 123 -25.79 14.06 -6.41
CA ASP A 123 -27.17 14.03 -5.88
C ASP A 123 -27.84 12.64 -5.84
N THR A 124 -27.18 11.56 -6.28
CA THR A 124 -27.82 10.23 -6.33
C THR A 124 -27.70 9.42 -5.05
N HIS A 125 -26.92 9.89 -4.08
CA HIS A 125 -26.81 9.24 -2.79
C HIS A 125 -28.04 9.55 -1.95
N ALA A 126 -29.02 8.63 -1.97
CA ALA A 126 -30.16 8.63 -1.06
C ALA A 126 -29.70 9.08 0.34
N ASN A 127 -30.44 10.01 0.95
CA ASN A 127 -30.11 10.64 2.23
C ASN A 127 -30.06 9.58 3.35
N ARG A 128 -28.92 8.90 3.47
CA ARG A 128 -28.66 7.82 4.41
C ARG A 128 -27.94 8.43 5.61
N SER A 129 -28.54 8.32 6.78
CA SER A 129 -27.98 8.85 8.02
C SER A 129 -26.76 8.07 8.52
N CYS A 130 -26.64 6.79 8.16
CA CYS A 130 -25.62 5.87 8.69
C CYS A 130 -24.95 5.02 7.58
N LYS A 131 -23.72 4.57 7.85
CA LYS A 131 -23.01 3.56 7.02
C LYS A 131 -23.45 2.14 7.39
N ILE A 132 -23.47 1.27 6.39
CA ILE A 132 -23.84 -0.14 6.56
C ILE A 132 -22.75 -0.90 7.32
N ILE A 133 -23.15 -1.70 8.30
CA ILE A 133 -22.28 -2.52 9.14
C ILE A 133 -22.64 -4.01 9.01
N PRO A 134 -21.74 -4.94 9.41
CA PRO A 134 -22.03 -6.36 9.32
C PRO A 134 -23.18 -6.74 10.25
N GLY A 135 -24.29 -7.20 9.67
CA GLY A 135 -25.51 -7.58 10.38
C GLY A 135 -26.76 -6.86 9.86
N ASP A 136 -26.58 -5.74 9.16
CA ASP A 136 -27.69 -4.97 8.58
C ASP A 136 -28.33 -5.72 7.39
N ALA A 137 -29.63 -5.46 7.19
CA ALA A 137 -30.41 -6.07 6.10
C ALA A 137 -29.88 -5.71 4.71
N ASP A 138 -29.43 -4.47 4.52
CA ASP A 138 -28.93 -3.94 3.24
C ASP A 138 -27.45 -4.27 2.97
N ARG A 139 -26.82 -5.10 3.81
CA ARG A 139 -25.44 -5.52 3.64
C ARG A 139 -25.26 -6.26 2.30
N PRO A 140 -24.20 -5.96 1.52
CA PRO A 140 -23.88 -6.74 0.33
C PRO A 140 -23.76 -8.24 0.64
N SER A 141 -24.44 -9.04 -0.18
CA SER A 141 -24.45 -10.49 -0.08
C SER A 141 -23.06 -11.08 -0.33
N GLN A 142 -22.86 -12.35 0.05
CA GLN A 142 -21.61 -13.05 -0.23
C GLN A 142 -21.31 -13.13 -1.73
N SER A 143 -22.33 -13.30 -2.59
CA SER A 143 -22.17 -13.28 -4.04
C SER A 143 -21.72 -11.91 -4.56
N THR A 144 -22.20 -10.82 -3.96
CA THR A 144 -21.75 -9.45 -4.28
C THR A 144 -20.29 -9.25 -3.91
N TRP A 145 -19.86 -9.69 -2.72
CA TRP A 145 -18.45 -9.67 -2.31
C TRP A 145 -17.55 -10.53 -3.20
N SER A 146 -18.01 -11.72 -3.62
CA SER A 146 -17.28 -12.58 -4.54
C SER A 146 -17.13 -11.95 -5.93
N ALA A 147 -18.19 -11.34 -6.45
CA ALA A 147 -18.14 -10.62 -7.73
C ALA A 147 -17.23 -9.38 -7.66
N PHE A 148 -17.22 -8.67 -6.52
CA PHE A 148 -16.28 -7.58 -6.28
C PHE A 148 -14.84 -8.09 -6.23
N ASN A 149 -14.58 -9.22 -5.55
CA ASN A 149 -13.24 -9.82 -5.53
C ASN A 149 -12.76 -10.22 -6.93
N GLU A 150 -13.64 -10.76 -7.78
CA GLU A 150 -13.33 -11.05 -9.19
C GLU A 150 -12.97 -9.76 -9.95
N SER A 151 -13.68 -8.65 -9.73
CA SER A 151 -13.33 -7.35 -10.33
C SER A 151 -11.97 -6.80 -9.86
N LEU A 152 -11.53 -7.19 -8.66
CA LEU A 152 -10.23 -6.84 -8.09
C LEU A 152 -9.11 -7.83 -8.47
N ASN A 153 -9.40 -8.84 -9.30
CA ASN A 153 -8.47 -9.93 -9.63
C ASN A 153 -7.99 -10.72 -8.38
N GLY A 154 -8.90 -10.99 -7.44
CA GLY A 154 -8.61 -11.81 -6.26
C GLY A 154 -7.95 -11.06 -5.10
N SER A 155 -7.80 -9.73 -5.18
CA SER A 155 -7.11 -8.93 -4.17
C SER A 155 -7.93 -8.59 -2.91
N LEU A 156 -9.14 -9.12 -2.76
CA LEU A 156 -9.95 -8.94 -1.55
C LEU A 156 -9.57 -9.96 -0.47
N ILE A 157 -9.22 -9.47 0.72
CA ILE A 157 -8.80 -10.27 1.87
C ILE A 157 -9.81 -10.09 3.00
N ALA A 158 -10.39 -11.17 3.51
CA ALA A 158 -11.22 -11.12 4.71
C ALA A 158 -10.35 -10.78 5.93
N ALA A 159 -10.78 -9.83 6.75
CA ALA A 159 -10.02 -9.46 7.94
C ALA A 159 -10.05 -10.60 8.97
N VAL A 160 -8.86 -11.05 9.35
CA VAL A 160 -8.65 -12.00 10.45
C VAL A 160 -7.84 -11.27 11.52
N PRO A 161 -8.34 -11.16 12.76
CA PRO A 161 -7.57 -10.55 13.84
C PRO A 161 -6.23 -11.27 14.03
N ILE A 162 -5.13 -10.51 14.20
CA ILE A 162 -3.81 -11.12 14.34
C ILE A 162 -3.72 -12.06 15.55
N ALA A 163 -4.46 -11.76 16.62
CA ALA A 163 -4.53 -12.57 17.82
C ALA A 163 -5.51 -13.76 17.70
N ALA A 164 -6.13 -14.01 16.54
CA ALA A 164 -7.05 -15.14 16.36
C ALA A 164 -6.45 -16.50 16.78
N PRO A 165 -5.16 -16.82 16.52
CA PRO A 165 -4.54 -18.06 16.99
C PRO A 165 -4.45 -18.19 18.52
N CYS A 166 -4.60 -17.11 19.29
CA CYS A 166 -4.60 -17.17 20.76
C CYS A 166 -5.89 -17.73 21.36
N TYR A 167 -6.95 -17.85 20.57
CA TYR A 167 -8.29 -18.20 21.02
C TYR A 167 -8.92 -19.28 20.13
N GLU A 168 -9.88 -20.01 20.68
CA GLU A 168 -10.79 -20.83 19.88
C GLU A 168 -11.80 -19.88 19.21
N THR A 169 -11.77 -19.80 17.87
CA THR A 169 -12.58 -18.83 17.12
C THR A 169 -13.12 -19.42 15.82
N LYS A 170 -14.01 -18.69 15.15
CA LYS A 170 -14.47 -19.04 13.80
C LYS A 170 -13.36 -19.04 12.73
N TRP A 171 -12.20 -18.46 13.03
CA TRP A 171 -11.06 -18.38 12.10
C TRP A 171 -10.07 -19.54 12.26
N GLY A 172 -10.26 -20.40 13.25
CA GLY A 172 -9.39 -21.54 13.50
C GLY A 172 -9.32 -21.93 14.97
N ARG A 173 -8.70 -23.08 15.21
CA ARG A 173 -8.40 -23.56 16.56
C ARG A 173 -7.26 -22.77 17.19
N LYS A 174 -7.19 -22.80 18.51
CA LYS A 174 -6.10 -22.18 19.27
C LYS A 174 -4.76 -22.84 18.91
N ASP A 175 -3.76 -22.02 18.64
CA ASP A 175 -2.38 -22.40 18.37
C ASP A 175 -1.46 -21.68 19.36
N ALA A 176 -0.99 -22.42 20.37
CA ALA A 176 -0.17 -21.87 21.44
C ALA A 176 1.19 -21.37 20.95
N ALA A 177 1.79 -22.00 19.93
CA ALA A 177 3.08 -21.60 19.40
C ALA A 177 2.97 -20.27 18.66
N LYS A 178 1.97 -20.13 17.78
CA LYS A 178 1.70 -18.86 17.09
C LYS A 178 1.31 -17.76 18.06
N CYS A 179 0.48 -18.08 19.06
CA CYS A 179 0.11 -17.11 20.08
C CYS A 179 1.33 -16.59 20.84
N ASN A 180 2.23 -17.47 21.28
CA ASN A 180 3.45 -17.07 21.99
C ASN A 180 4.36 -16.21 21.11
N ASP A 181 4.49 -16.53 19.81
CA ASP A 181 5.24 -15.70 18.87
C ASP A 181 4.65 -14.28 18.76
N ILE A 182 3.33 -14.19 18.57
CA ILE A 182 2.61 -12.91 18.50
C ILE A 182 2.79 -12.11 19.80
N VAL A 183 2.61 -12.74 20.96
CA VAL A 183 2.73 -12.08 22.27
C VAL A 183 4.15 -11.56 22.49
N SER A 184 5.17 -12.35 22.14
CA SER A 184 6.58 -11.95 22.30
C SER A 184 6.95 -10.71 21.47
N LYS A 185 6.30 -10.52 20.32
CA LYS A 185 6.54 -9.43 19.39
C LYS A 185 5.46 -8.34 19.46
N PHE A 186 4.45 -8.46 20.32
CA PHE A 186 3.27 -7.57 20.27
C PHE A 186 3.63 -6.08 20.45
N LYS A 187 4.73 -5.80 21.17
CA LYS A 187 5.23 -4.44 21.40
C LYS A 187 6.19 -3.94 20.31
N THR A 188 6.52 -4.74 19.30
CA THR A 188 7.41 -4.31 18.21
C THR A 188 6.63 -3.52 17.16
N SER A 189 7.29 -2.51 16.59
CA SER A 189 6.73 -1.70 15.50
C SER A 189 6.33 -2.54 14.28
N SER A 190 7.05 -3.64 14.03
CA SER A 190 6.76 -4.59 12.95
C SER A 190 5.40 -5.29 13.08
N LEU A 191 4.97 -5.66 14.29
CA LEU A 191 3.64 -6.24 14.52
C LEU A 191 2.56 -5.19 14.73
N GLN A 192 2.90 -3.99 15.21
CA GLN A 192 1.96 -2.87 15.33
C GLN A 192 1.37 -2.47 13.98
N TYR A 193 2.07 -2.70 12.86
CA TYR A 193 1.55 -2.43 11.52
C TYR A 193 0.30 -3.26 11.12
N LEU A 194 0.07 -4.38 11.81
CA LEU A 194 -1.05 -5.27 11.56
C LEU A 194 -2.19 -5.09 12.56
N TYR A 195 -1.98 -4.25 13.58
CA TYR A 195 -2.89 -4.08 14.68
C TYR A 195 -3.91 -2.96 14.41
N ALA A 196 -5.17 -3.27 14.71
CA ALA A 196 -6.24 -2.29 14.81
C ALA A 196 -7.09 -2.60 16.04
N TRP A 197 -7.44 -1.58 16.83
CA TRP A 197 -8.44 -1.69 17.90
C TRP A 197 -9.81 -2.13 17.37
N VAL A 198 -10.10 -1.81 16.11
CA VAL A 198 -11.36 -2.08 15.45
C VAL A 198 -11.08 -2.54 14.03
N TYR A 199 -11.33 -3.81 13.69
CA TYR A 199 -10.98 -4.34 12.37
C TYR A 199 -12.01 -3.97 11.28
N PRO A 200 -11.56 -3.68 10.05
CA PRO A 200 -12.44 -3.69 8.88
C PRO A 200 -13.00 -5.11 8.66
N GLN A 201 -13.99 -5.24 7.79
CA GLN A 201 -14.45 -6.57 7.34
C GLN A 201 -13.53 -7.16 6.29
N TYR A 202 -13.11 -6.32 5.34
CA TYR A 202 -12.29 -6.70 4.22
C TYR A 202 -11.18 -5.68 4.00
N TYR A 203 -10.05 -6.16 3.51
CA TYR A 203 -8.96 -5.37 2.96
C TYR A 203 -8.91 -5.57 1.45
N VAL A 204 -8.70 -4.49 0.71
CA VAL A 204 -8.27 -4.55 -0.68
C VAL A 204 -6.76 -4.45 -0.68
N ASN A 205 -6.08 -5.54 -1.05
CA ASN A 205 -4.64 -5.56 -1.23
C ASN A 205 -4.27 -4.86 -2.54
N VAL A 206 -3.95 -3.57 -2.46
CA VAL A 206 -3.76 -2.73 -3.65
C VAL A 206 -2.41 -3.00 -4.30
N THR A 207 -2.45 -3.28 -5.60
CA THR A 207 -1.30 -3.34 -6.49
C THR A 207 -1.47 -2.47 -7.75
N THR A 208 -2.66 -1.89 -7.99
CA THR A 208 -2.95 -1.00 -9.12
C THR A 208 -3.89 0.16 -8.74
N VAL A 209 -3.85 1.26 -9.51
CA VAL A 209 -4.77 2.40 -9.32
C VAL A 209 -6.22 1.97 -9.57
N ALA A 210 -6.48 1.13 -10.57
CA ALA A 210 -7.81 0.60 -10.85
C ALA A 210 -8.47 -0.07 -9.64
N GLN A 211 -7.70 -0.80 -8.82
CA GLN A 211 -8.23 -1.42 -7.59
C GLN A 211 -8.63 -0.38 -6.53
N VAL A 212 -7.91 0.74 -6.44
CA VAL A 212 -8.29 1.86 -5.56
C VAL A 212 -9.60 2.47 -6.03
N GLN A 213 -9.73 2.75 -7.33
CA GLN A 213 -10.94 3.31 -7.94
C GLN A 213 -12.15 2.38 -7.74
N LEU A 214 -11.99 1.08 -8.02
CA LEU A 214 -13.02 0.07 -7.78
C LEU A 214 -13.45 0.01 -6.30
N ALA A 215 -12.50 0.10 -5.36
CA ALA A 215 -12.81 0.08 -3.94
C ALA A 215 -13.57 1.33 -3.46
N ILE A 216 -13.19 2.52 -3.95
CA ILE A 216 -13.89 3.77 -3.67
C ILE A 216 -15.32 3.71 -4.22
N ASN A 217 -15.47 3.36 -5.49
CA ASN A 217 -16.78 3.27 -6.15
C ASN A 217 -17.67 2.23 -5.45
N PHE A 218 -17.12 1.04 -5.15
CA PHE A 218 -17.85 0.00 -4.44
C PHE A 218 -18.31 0.48 -3.07
N ALA A 219 -17.43 1.06 -2.25
CA ALA A 219 -17.80 1.53 -0.91
C ALA A 219 -18.83 2.65 -0.94
N ARG A 220 -18.68 3.61 -1.86
CA ARG A 220 -19.61 4.72 -2.05
C ARG A 220 -21.00 4.20 -2.43
N ASN A 221 -21.08 3.40 -3.49
CA ASN A 221 -22.35 2.93 -4.07
C ASN A 221 -23.03 1.85 -3.20
N SER A 222 -22.28 1.11 -2.38
CA SER A 222 -22.83 0.17 -1.39
C SER A 222 -23.06 0.80 -0.01
N ASN A 223 -22.77 2.09 0.17
CA ASN A 223 -22.84 2.79 1.45
C ASN A 223 -22.05 2.12 2.60
N ILE A 224 -20.93 1.47 2.25
CA ILE A 224 -20.00 0.91 3.23
C ILE A 224 -18.98 1.99 3.62
N ARG A 225 -18.58 2.00 4.89
CA ARG A 225 -17.49 2.86 5.35
C ARG A 225 -16.19 2.47 4.64
N LEU A 226 -15.57 3.41 3.93
CA LEU A 226 -14.22 3.24 3.41
C LEU A 226 -13.19 3.64 4.48
N VAL A 227 -12.11 2.87 4.58
CA VAL A 227 -10.95 3.18 5.44
C VAL A 227 -9.70 3.08 4.59
N ILE A 228 -8.73 3.95 4.82
CA ILE A 228 -7.45 3.92 4.12
C ILE A 228 -6.37 3.47 5.10
N LYS A 229 -5.67 2.39 4.76
CA LYS A 229 -4.55 1.86 5.56
C LYS A 229 -3.29 1.82 4.71
N ASN A 230 -2.23 2.40 5.24
CA ASN A 230 -0.88 2.11 4.77
C ASN A 230 -0.22 1.13 5.76
N THR A 231 0.58 1.68 6.69
CA THR A 231 1.32 0.89 7.65
C THR A 231 0.49 0.51 8.87
N GLY A 232 -0.51 1.31 9.27
CA GLY A 232 -1.27 1.07 10.51
C GLY A 232 -0.75 1.83 11.74
N HIS A 233 0.28 2.67 11.58
CA HIS A 233 0.92 3.46 12.64
C HIS A 233 0.09 4.68 13.14
N CYS A 234 -1.24 4.67 12.93
CA CYS A 234 -2.07 5.80 13.34
C CYS A 234 -2.47 5.67 14.82
N TYR A 235 -1.87 6.49 15.69
CA TYR A 235 -2.19 6.54 17.13
C TYR A 235 -3.65 6.89 17.43
N LEU A 236 -4.30 7.63 16.52
CA LEU A 236 -5.70 8.04 16.63
C LEU A 236 -6.68 7.01 16.03
N GLY A 237 -6.19 5.88 15.53
CA GLY A 237 -7.03 4.84 14.94
C GLY A 237 -7.67 5.19 13.58
N LYS A 238 -7.27 6.29 12.94
CA LYS A 238 -7.86 6.78 11.68
C LYS A 238 -7.67 5.83 10.49
N SER A 239 -6.68 4.93 10.57
CA SER A 239 -6.44 3.89 9.57
C SER A 239 -7.22 2.59 9.83
N SER A 240 -8.26 2.66 10.66
CA SER A 240 -9.15 1.53 10.94
C SER A 240 -10.61 1.95 11.13
N GLY A 241 -11.52 0.99 11.10
CA GLY A 241 -12.94 1.24 11.32
C GLY A 241 -13.78 -0.02 11.32
N ALA A 242 -14.75 -0.10 12.23
CA ALA A 242 -15.66 -1.24 12.34
C ALA A 242 -16.48 -1.38 11.07
N GLY A 243 -16.65 -2.62 10.61
CA GLY A 243 -17.56 -2.91 9.51
C GLY A 243 -17.09 -2.41 8.14
N SER A 244 -15.92 -1.78 8.06
CA SER A 244 -15.45 -1.04 6.89
C SER A 244 -14.80 -1.92 5.80
N LEU A 245 -14.66 -1.34 4.61
CA LEU A 245 -13.75 -1.82 3.56
C LEU A 245 -12.46 -1.00 3.64
N SER A 246 -11.34 -1.67 3.87
CA SER A 246 -10.04 -1.02 4.03
C SER A 246 -9.22 -1.11 2.74
N VAL A 247 -8.82 0.02 2.18
CA VAL A 247 -7.88 0.11 1.05
C VAL A 247 -6.47 0.04 1.62
N TRP A 248 -5.77 -1.07 1.35
CA TRP A 248 -4.44 -1.33 1.91
C TRP A 248 -3.35 -1.04 0.88
N LEU A 249 -2.69 0.11 1.05
CA LEU A 249 -1.69 0.65 0.10
C LEU A 249 -0.27 0.14 0.31
N HIS A 250 -0.05 -0.68 1.35
CA HIS A 250 1.30 -1.07 1.76
C HIS A 250 2.06 -1.84 0.68
N ASN A 251 1.40 -2.45 -0.30
CA ASN A 251 2.06 -3.23 -1.34
C ASN A 251 2.43 -2.42 -2.59
N LEU A 252 2.18 -1.09 -2.59
CA LEU A 252 2.75 -0.18 -3.58
C LEU A 252 4.19 0.17 -3.17
N ARG A 253 5.19 -0.36 -3.89
CA ARG A 253 6.60 -0.41 -3.44
C ARG A 253 7.64 0.18 -4.39
N ASP A 254 7.23 1.03 -5.33
CA ASP A 254 8.18 1.61 -6.28
C ASP A 254 8.81 2.91 -5.75
N ILE A 255 10.11 3.08 -5.99
CA ILE A 255 10.85 4.33 -5.76
C ILE A 255 11.61 4.64 -7.05
N GLN A 256 11.57 5.89 -7.47
CA GLN A 256 12.28 6.39 -8.64
C GLN A 256 12.98 7.70 -8.29
N PHE A 257 14.29 7.77 -8.54
CA PHE A 257 15.03 9.01 -8.50
C PHE A 257 14.81 9.80 -9.78
N LEU A 258 14.61 11.11 -9.63
CA LEU A 258 14.43 12.07 -10.71
C LEU A 258 15.54 13.11 -10.55
N GLU A 259 16.45 13.19 -11.53
CA GLU A 259 17.55 14.16 -11.50
C GLU A 259 17.05 15.61 -11.51
N ASP A 260 15.98 15.86 -12.26
CA ASP A 260 15.23 17.10 -12.25
C ASP A 260 13.72 16.81 -12.37
N PHE A 261 12.93 17.50 -11.55
CA PHE A 261 11.47 17.47 -11.63
C PHE A 261 10.94 18.85 -11.99
N GLU A 262 10.60 19.05 -13.25
CA GLU A 262 10.01 20.31 -13.78
C GLU A 262 10.84 21.56 -13.45
N GLY A 263 12.18 21.46 -13.49
CA GLY A 263 13.08 22.55 -13.14
C GLY A 263 13.17 22.86 -11.64
N LYS A 264 12.54 22.05 -10.77
CA LYS A 264 12.58 22.23 -9.30
C LYS A 264 13.78 21.50 -8.65
N GLY A 265 14.67 20.95 -9.47
CA GLY A 265 15.83 20.17 -9.04
C GLY A 265 15.48 18.71 -8.78
N SER A 266 16.42 18.00 -8.15
CA SER A 266 16.28 16.58 -7.92
C SER A 266 15.12 16.25 -6.96
N ALA A 267 14.50 15.10 -7.20
CA ALA A 267 13.40 14.59 -6.41
C ALA A 267 13.38 13.06 -6.40
N PHE A 268 12.60 12.50 -5.49
CA PHE A 268 12.15 11.12 -5.57
C PHE A 268 10.66 11.07 -5.81
N ARG A 269 10.25 10.26 -6.80
CA ARG A 269 8.89 9.73 -6.83
C ARG A 269 8.87 8.46 -5.98
N ALA A 270 7.91 8.34 -5.10
CA ALA A 270 7.78 7.18 -4.24
C ALA A 270 6.33 6.76 -4.05
N ALA A 271 6.12 5.46 -4.10
CA ALA A 271 4.82 4.83 -3.92
C ALA A 271 4.32 4.97 -2.48
N ALA A 272 3.01 4.96 -2.30
CA ALA A 272 2.38 5.20 -1.00
C ALA A 272 2.76 4.17 0.08
N GLY A 273 3.15 2.96 -0.29
CA GLY A 273 3.54 1.88 0.62
C GLY A 273 5.01 1.91 1.06
N ILE A 274 5.82 2.82 0.53
CA ILE A 274 7.22 2.99 0.94
C ILE A 274 7.27 3.49 2.39
N THR A 275 8.22 2.94 3.15
CA THR A 275 8.52 3.33 4.53
C THR A 275 9.71 4.27 4.58
N ALA A 276 9.86 5.00 5.68
CA ALA A 276 10.99 5.92 5.87
C ALA A 276 12.36 5.21 5.72
N LEU A 277 12.49 3.96 6.18
CA LEU A 277 13.75 3.22 6.08
C LEU A 277 14.09 2.86 4.63
N GLU A 278 13.11 2.40 3.85
CA GLU A 278 13.30 2.12 2.42
C GLU A 278 13.68 3.41 1.67
N MET A 279 13.03 4.52 2.02
CA MET A 279 13.31 5.82 1.44
C MET A 279 14.73 6.31 1.77
N TYR A 280 15.19 6.17 3.01
CA TYR A 280 16.56 6.53 3.39
C TYR A 280 17.61 5.70 2.66
N LYS A 281 17.39 4.39 2.50
CA LYS A 281 18.31 3.53 1.73
C LYS A 281 18.40 3.97 0.28
N ALA A 282 17.26 4.28 -0.35
CA ALA A 282 17.24 4.81 -1.72
C ALA A 282 17.93 6.18 -1.81
N ALA A 283 17.72 7.04 -0.81
CA ALA A 283 18.32 8.36 -0.78
C ALA A 283 19.84 8.29 -0.57
N GLU A 284 20.34 7.44 0.31
CA GLU A 284 21.76 7.22 0.53
C GLU A 284 22.48 6.76 -0.73
N ALA A 285 21.89 5.81 -1.47
CA ALA A 285 22.43 5.32 -2.74
C ALA A 285 22.56 6.43 -3.81
N ASN A 286 21.79 7.51 -3.69
CA ASN A 286 21.80 8.66 -4.59
C ASN A 286 22.38 9.94 -3.93
N GLY A 287 23.06 9.80 -2.78
CA GLY A 287 23.68 10.93 -2.08
C GLY A 287 22.70 11.97 -1.50
N SER A 288 21.52 11.55 -1.06
CA SER A 288 20.42 12.42 -0.60
C SER A 288 19.66 11.88 0.64
N VAL A 289 18.57 12.56 1.04
CA VAL A 289 17.64 12.22 2.14
C VAL A 289 16.17 12.44 1.69
N GLY A 290 15.22 11.59 2.11
CA GLY A 290 13.79 11.72 1.78
C GLY A 290 12.82 10.93 2.68
N TYR A 291 11.52 11.26 2.63
CA TYR A 291 10.42 10.69 3.46
C TYR A 291 9.13 10.50 2.64
N VAL A 292 8.22 9.61 3.08
CA VAL A 292 6.99 9.23 2.32
C VAL A 292 5.81 8.80 3.21
N GLY A 293 4.59 8.77 2.63
CA GLY A 293 3.39 8.17 3.21
C GLY A 293 2.44 9.14 3.92
N GLY A 294 1.54 8.61 4.77
CA GLY A 294 0.55 9.42 5.53
C GLY A 294 1.16 10.34 6.60
N TYR A 295 2.44 10.13 6.92
CA TYR A 295 3.27 11.04 7.73
C TYR A 295 3.44 12.42 7.06
N LEU A 296 3.63 12.45 5.73
CA LEU A 296 3.74 13.70 4.96
C LEU A 296 2.45 14.50 5.00
N GLN A 297 1.31 13.83 4.80
CA GLN A 297 0.00 14.48 4.75
C GLN A 297 -0.38 15.13 6.10
N GLY A 298 0.24 14.70 7.20
CA GLY A 298 0.10 15.27 8.53
C GLY A 298 1.26 16.18 8.95
N CYS A 299 2.00 16.77 7.99
CA CYS A 299 3.18 17.62 8.18
C CYS A 299 4.52 16.86 8.24
N GLY A 300 4.73 16.06 9.28
CA GLY A 300 5.91 15.21 9.41
C GLY A 300 7.18 15.93 9.90
N HIS A 301 7.42 15.87 11.21
CA HIS A 301 8.63 16.43 11.83
C HIS A 301 9.85 15.52 11.59
N ASN A 302 11.03 16.10 11.38
CA ASN A 302 12.27 15.34 11.28
C ASN A 302 13.46 16.13 11.86
N PRO A 303 14.60 15.50 12.18
CA PRO A 303 15.76 16.20 12.74
C PRO A 303 16.33 17.32 11.83
N LEU A 304 16.06 17.26 10.52
CA LEU A 304 16.48 18.26 9.55
C LEU A 304 15.42 19.37 9.36
N SER A 305 14.32 19.35 10.12
CA SER A 305 13.25 20.33 9.93
C SER A 305 13.68 21.77 10.18
N GLY A 306 14.68 21.99 11.03
CA GLY A 306 15.27 23.32 11.21
C GLY A 306 16.05 23.86 10.00
N TYR A 307 16.48 22.98 9.09
CA TYR A 307 17.23 23.34 7.88
C TYR A 307 16.36 23.36 6.62
N TYR A 308 15.46 22.38 6.48
CA TYR A 308 14.72 22.13 5.23
C TYR A 308 13.20 22.25 5.37
N GLY A 309 12.70 22.61 6.55
CA GLY A 309 11.27 22.64 6.84
C GLY A 309 10.71 21.26 7.18
N MET A 310 9.41 21.21 7.37
CA MET A 310 8.71 19.97 7.68
C MET A 310 8.71 19.05 6.44
N ALA A 311 8.51 17.75 6.61
CA ALA A 311 8.61 16.81 5.48
C ALA A 311 7.60 17.13 4.36
N VAL A 312 6.46 17.70 4.72
CA VAL A 312 5.44 18.19 3.79
C VAL A 312 5.88 19.39 2.95
N ASP A 313 6.86 20.16 3.42
CA ASP A 313 7.40 21.32 2.71
C ASP A 313 8.22 20.92 1.49
N SER A 314 8.78 19.70 1.53
CA SER A 314 9.52 19.10 0.42
C SER A 314 8.63 18.46 -0.64
N VAL A 315 7.29 18.40 -0.46
CA VAL A 315 6.41 17.74 -1.44
C VAL A 315 6.18 18.63 -2.67
N LEU A 316 6.38 18.05 -3.86
CA LEU A 316 6.23 18.72 -5.15
C LEU A 316 4.94 18.34 -5.87
N ALA A 317 4.50 17.09 -5.74
CA ALA A 317 3.27 16.59 -6.34
C ALA A 317 2.73 15.34 -5.61
N TYR A 318 1.44 15.10 -5.71
CA TYR A 318 0.76 13.87 -5.31
C TYR A 318 -0.01 13.27 -6.47
N GLN A 319 0.01 11.94 -6.58
CA GLN A 319 -0.96 11.18 -7.35
C GLN A 319 -2.07 10.70 -6.42
N VAL A 320 -3.32 11.02 -6.75
CA VAL A 320 -4.45 10.89 -5.83
C VAL A 320 -5.64 10.28 -6.56
N VAL A 321 -6.32 9.33 -5.93
CA VAL A 321 -7.68 8.93 -6.33
C VAL A 321 -8.69 9.64 -5.45
N THR A 322 -9.55 10.47 -6.05
CA THR A 322 -10.57 11.26 -5.36
C THR A 322 -11.83 10.45 -5.05
N ALA A 323 -12.74 11.03 -4.25
CA ALA A 323 -13.94 10.34 -3.76
C ALA A 323 -14.95 9.97 -4.87
N ASP A 324 -14.94 10.70 -5.98
CA ASP A 324 -15.66 10.40 -7.23
C ASP A 324 -15.03 9.24 -8.03
N GLY A 325 -13.79 8.87 -7.68
CA GLY A 325 -13.00 7.79 -8.27
C GLY A 325 -12.01 8.26 -9.34
N GLN A 326 -11.88 9.56 -9.61
CA GLN A 326 -10.92 10.05 -10.61
C GLN A 326 -9.48 9.91 -10.11
N PHE A 327 -8.55 9.63 -11.02
CA PHE A 327 -7.11 9.61 -10.72
C PHE A 327 -6.46 10.90 -11.23
N LEU A 328 -6.00 11.73 -10.30
CA LEU A 328 -5.55 13.09 -10.55
C LEU A 328 -4.13 13.30 -10.05
N THR A 329 -3.48 14.29 -10.65
CA THR A 329 -2.23 14.88 -10.15
C THR A 329 -2.57 16.16 -9.41
N ALA A 330 -2.16 16.24 -8.14
CA ALA A 330 -2.23 17.45 -7.33
C ALA A 330 -0.83 18.04 -7.15
N SER A 331 -0.61 19.25 -7.64
CA SER A 331 0.64 20.02 -7.57
C SER A 331 0.33 21.51 -7.42
N GLU A 332 1.35 22.36 -7.39
CA GLU A 332 1.16 23.83 -7.37
C GLU A 332 0.44 24.37 -8.61
N THR A 333 0.46 23.64 -9.72
CA THR A 333 -0.06 24.07 -11.03
C THR A 333 -1.26 23.26 -11.51
N SER A 334 -1.62 22.16 -10.81
CA SER A 334 -2.74 21.29 -11.15
C SER A 334 -3.46 20.86 -9.87
N HIS A 335 -4.77 21.13 -9.75
CA HIS A 335 -5.55 20.86 -8.53
C HIS A 335 -4.86 21.42 -7.27
N SER A 336 -4.48 22.69 -7.31
CA SER A 336 -3.64 23.36 -6.30
C SER A 336 -4.29 23.47 -4.92
N ASP A 337 -5.62 23.52 -4.87
CA ASP A 337 -6.44 23.47 -3.67
C ASP A 337 -6.35 22.10 -2.97
N LEU A 338 -6.49 21.02 -3.74
CA LEU A 338 -6.27 19.65 -3.26
C LEU A 338 -4.83 19.44 -2.81
N PHE A 339 -3.86 19.97 -3.57
CA PHE A 339 -2.45 19.92 -3.21
C PHE A 339 -2.17 20.63 -1.87
N TRP A 340 -2.72 21.83 -1.68
CA TRP A 340 -2.64 22.56 -0.42
C TRP A 340 -3.26 21.76 0.74
N ALA A 341 -4.44 21.19 0.55
CA ALA A 341 -5.13 20.40 1.57
C ALA A 341 -4.35 19.13 1.97
N LEU A 342 -3.76 18.44 0.99
CA LEU A 342 -2.92 17.27 1.24
C LEU A 342 -1.59 17.63 1.93
N ARG A 343 -1.12 18.87 1.80
CA ARG A 343 0.10 19.37 2.44
C ARG A 343 -0.12 19.87 3.87
N GLY A 344 -0.60 18.98 4.74
CA GLY A 344 -0.69 19.21 6.18
C GLY A 344 -2.11 19.11 6.75
N GLY A 345 -3.15 19.06 5.91
CA GLY A 345 -4.55 18.89 6.32
C GLY A 345 -4.88 17.50 6.87
N GLY A 346 -3.92 16.57 6.88
CA GLY A 346 -4.05 15.22 7.43
C GLY A 346 -4.44 14.19 6.39
N GLY A 347 -3.84 13.00 6.48
CA GLY A 347 -4.10 11.93 5.53
C GLY A 347 -5.44 11.22 5.75
N GLY A 348 -5.97 10.67 4.64
CA GLY A 348 -7.16 9.81 4.63
C GLY A 348 -8.50 10.52 4.48
N THR A 349 -8.51 11.82 4.17
CA THR A 349 -9.75 12.63 4.07
C THR A 349 -9.99 13.25 2.69
N TYR A 350 -8.95 13.75 2.01
CA TYR A 350 -9.11 14.46 0.71
C TYR A 350 -9.01 13.55 -0.51
N GLY A 351 -8.52 12.31 -0.31
CA GLY A 351 -8.36 11.31 -1.37
C GLY A 351 -7.39 10.21 -0.96
N VAL A 352 -7.26 9.20 -1.82
CA VAL A 352 -6.32 8.10 -1.65
C VAL A 352 -5.03 8.42 -2.41
N VAL A 353 -4.00 8.86 -1.71
CA VAL A 353 -2.68 9.11 -2.29
C VAL A 353 -2.01 7.79 -2.67
N THR A 354 -1.63 7.62 -3.94
CA THR A 354 -0.98 6.40 -4.47
C THR A 354 0.52 6.58 -4.67
N SER A 355 0.98 7.79 -4.94
CA SER A 355 2.40 8.16 -4.93
C SER A 355 2.59 9.64 -4.63
N VAL A 356 3.83 9.99 -4.28
CA VAL A 356 4.26 11.36 -3.97
C VAL A 356 5.59 11.63 -4.66
N VAL A 357 5.78 12.87 -5.13
CA VAL A 357 7.08 13.40 -5.54
C VAL A 357 7.59 14.30 -4.43
N VAL A 358 8.75 13.96 -3.86
CA VAL A 358 9.40 14.70 -2.79
C VAL A 358 10.76 15.21 -3.23
N LYS A 359 11.03 16.48 -2.98
CA LYS A 359 12.32 17.11 -3.23
C LYS A 359 13.42 16.42 -2.45
N THR A 360 14.57 16.26 -3.11
CA THR A 360 15.79 15.79 -2.47
C THR A 360 16.70 16.94 -2.08
N HIS A 361 17.48 16.71 -1.03
CA HIS A 361 18.48 17.66 -0.55
C HIS A 361 19.88 17.04 -0.64
N PRO A 362 20.93 17.83 -0.90
CA PRO A 362 22.29 17.34 -0.86
C PRO A 362 22.62 16.75 0.51
N LYS A 363 23.41 15.66 0.53
CA LYS A 363 23.92 15.07 1.77
C LYS A 363 24.81 16.10 2.49
N ILE A 364 24.55 16.27 3.79
CA ILE A 364 25.36 17.12 4.67
C ILE A 364 26.09 16.26 5.70
N ALA A 365 27.22 16.77 6.20
CA ALA A 365 27.89 16.16 7.34
C ALA A 365 27.04 16.38 8.61
N VAL A 366 26.72 15.29 9.32
CA VAL A 366 25.91 15.33 10.54
C VAL A 366 26.77 14.91 11.73
N THR A 367 26.92 15.81 12.69
CA THR A 367 27.51 15.49 14.00
C THR A 367 26.38 15.11 14.95
N HIS A 368 26.54 13.99 15.64
CA HIS A 368 25.57 13.52 16.62
C HIS A 368 26.19 13.60 18.04
N SER A 369 25.54 14.32 18.95
CA SER A 369 25.94 14.44 20.35
C SER A 369 24.84 13.92 21.27
N THR A 370 25.21 13.17 22.30
CA THR A 370 24.28 12.64 23.31
C THR A 370 24.41 13.45 24.59
N PHE A 371 23.32 14.07 25.03
CA PHE A 371 23.26 14.71 26.34
C PHE A 371 22.44 13.83 27.29
N VAL A 372 23.06 13.35 28.36
CA VAL A 372 22.38 12.61 29.42
C VAL A 372 22.35 13.49 30.66
N LEU A 373 21.17 13.95 31.04
CA LEU A 373 20.97 14.68 32.29
C LEU A 373 20.38 13.70 33.32
N GLY A 374 21.21 13.26 34.25
CA GLY A 374 20.77 12.47 35.39
C GLY A 374 20.23 13.37 36.50
N ASN A 375 19.21 12.90 37.22
CA ASN A 375 18.78 13.55 38.46
C ASN A 375 19.53 12.89 39.62
N THR A 376 20.55 13.56 40.16
CA THR A 376 21.22 13.10 41.37
C THR A 376 20.46 13.64 42.59
N THR A 377 20.12 12.79 43.56
CA THR A 377 19.67 13.26 44.88
C THR A 377 20.83 13.84 45.70
N ASN A 378 22.07 13.66 45.24
CA ASN A 378 23.24 14.33 45.80
C ASN A 378 23.44 15.68 45.11
N ALA A 379 23.32 16.74 45.88
CA ALA A 379 23.37 18.14 45.48
C ALA A 379 24.78 18.65 45.10
N THR A 380 25.63 17.80 44.52
CA THR A 380 26.98 18.19 44.08
C THR A 380 27.30 17.49 42.77
N VAL A 381 27.17 18.21 41.66
CA VAL A 381 27.80 17.86 40.39
C VAL A 381 29.17 18.53 40.39
N SER A 382 30.25 17.74 40.42
CA SER A 382 31.62 18.23 40.30
C SER A 382 31.99 18.36 38.82
N ARG A 383 32.90 19.29 38.50
CA ARG A 383 33.45 19.48 37.15
C ARG A 383 34.19 18.24 36.61
N ASP A 384 34.51 17.29 37.48
CA ASP A 384 35.31 16.10 37.15
C ASP A 384 34.46 14.89 36.68
N ASP A 385 33.12 15.04 36.64
CA ASP A 385 32.18 13.97 36.24
C ASP A 385 31.70 14.06 34.77
N ILE A 386 32.29 14.95 33.96
CA ILE A 386 32.05 15.14 32.51
C ILE A 386 33.38 14.94 31.77
#